data_AF-A0A146KHC5-F1
#
_entry.id   AF-A0A146KHC5-F1
#
_cell.length_a   1.000
_cell.length_b   1.000
_cell.length_c   1.000
_cell.angle_alpha   90.00
_cell.angle_beta   90.00
_cell.angle_gamma   90.00
#
_symmetry.space_group_name_H-M   'P 1'
#
loop_
_entity.id
_entity.type
_entity.pdbx_description
1 polymer ?
#
loop_
_entity_poly.entity_id
_entity_poly.type
_entity_poly.pdbx_seq_one_letter_code
_entity_poly.pdbx_strand_id
1 'polypeptide(L)'
;RVQKRFMNILQQMYESGCVLIQCCDLETQKQIRNTIWPETEIIQKSLINHINNKRNLFTRFYFLSDVTLCKFLSLQSDTQYIEQSIQVANESIPLIFDNMQKLVVDKDDKKVNLVGIISKDGERLSIKPIPLKLVAEQWIQTFLICIQDSLKEQTF
;
A
#
# COMPACT_ATOMS: atom_id res chain seq x y z
N ARG A 1 -10.56 -0.40 -19.22
CA ARG A 1 -10.66 -0.31 -20.70
C ARG A 1 -9.32 -0.65 -21.35
N VAL A 2 -8.22 0.03 -20.99
CA VAL A 2 -6.83 -0.30 -21.38
C VAL A 2 -6.50 -1.79 -21.23
N GLN A 3 -6.68 -2.34 -20.03
CA GLN A 3 -6.38 -3.74 -19.73
C GLN A 3 -7.07 -4.70 -20.71
N LYS A 4 -8.37 -4.52 -20.97
CA LYS A 4 -9.11 -5.37 -21.90
C LYS A 4 -8.54 -5.30 -23.32
N ARG A 5 -8.19 -4.10 -23.80
CA ARG A 5 -7.57 -3.93 -25.12
C ARG A 5 -6.20 -4.59 -25.21
N PHE A 6 -5.37 -4.39 -24.18
CA PHE A 6 -4.06 -5.02 -24.10
C PHE A 6 -4.16 -6.55 -24.05
N MET A 7 -5.07 -7.09 -23.24
CA MET A 7 -5.31 -8.54 -23.16
C MET A 7 -5.82 -9.12 -24.48
N ASN A 8 -6.68 -8.41 -25.21
CA ASN A 8 -7.12 -8.84 -26.54
C ASN A 8 -5.95 -8.94 -27.54
N ILE A 9 -5.03 -7.96 -27.52
CA ILE A 9 -3.82 -8.01 -28.36
C ILE A 9 -2.94 -9.20 -27.98
N LEU A 10 -2.71 -9.42 -26.68
CA LEU A 10 -1.95 -10.57 -26.19
C LEU A 10 -2.60 -11.91 -26.58
N GLN A 11 -3.93 -11.98 -26.56
CA GLN A 11 -4.67 -13.16 -26.98
C GLN A 11 -4.50 -13.41 -28.49
N GLN A 12 -4.59 -12.36 -29.32
CA GLN A 12 -4.33 -12.49 -30.76
C GLN A 12 -2.88 -12.91 -31.06
N MET A 13 -1.90 -12.42 -30.29
CA MET A 13 -0.50 -12.85 -30.39
C MET A 13 -0.32 -14.32 -30.02
N TYR A 14 -1.10 -14.81 -29.04
CA TYR A 14 -1.10 -16.21 -28.65
C TYR A 14 -1.74 -17.10 -29.72
N GLU A 15 -2.88 -16.67 -30.28
CA GLU A 15 -3.64 -17.40 -31.31
C GLU A 15 -2.90 -17.48 -32.65
N SER A 16 -2.10 -16.48 -33.01
CA SER A 16 -1.35 -16.46 -34.27
C SER A 16 -0.15 -17.42 -34.30
N GLY A 17 0.28 -17.95 -33.15
CA GLY A 17 1.42 -18.87 -33.03
C GLY A 17 2.79 -18.24 -33.32
N CYS A 18 2.83 -16.98 -33.81
CA CYS A 18 4.05 -16.24 -34.09
C CYS A 18 3.92 -14.79 -33.62
N VAL A 19 4.49 -14.52 -32.45
CA VAL A 19 4.46 -13.20 -31.80
C VAL A 19 5.03 -12.11 -32.70
N LEU A 20 6.06 -12.41 -33.49
CA LEU A 20 6.71 -11.44 -34.37
C LEU A 20 5.78 -10.90 -35.47
N ILE A 21 4.91 -11.75 -36.03
CA ILE A 21 3.98 -11.32 -37.09
C ILE A 21 2.97 -10.32 -36.51
N GLN A 22 2.41 -10.61 -35.33
CA GLN A 22 1.40 -9.75 -34.71
C GLN A 22 2.01 -8.50 -34.06
N CYS A 23 3.24 -8.56 -33.55
CA CYS A 23 3.96 -7.37 -33.05
C CYS A 23 4.39 -6.43 -34.17
N CYS A 24 4.64 -6.94 -35.37
CA CYS A 24 5.01 -6.16 -36.55
C CYS A 24 3.79 -5.71 -37.37
N ASP A 25 2.59 -6.19 -37.02
CA ASP A 25 1.36 -5.76 -37.64
C ASP A 25 1.09 -4.26 -37.39
N LEU A 26 0.85 -3.53 -38.47
CA LEU A 26 0.67 -2.09 -38.47
C LEU A 26 -0.55 -1.65 -37.66
N GLU A 27 -1.62 -2.46 -37.66
CA GLU A 27 -2.82 -2.15 -36.90
C GLU A 27 -2.56 -2.31 -35.40
N THR A 28 -1.95 -3.42 -34.99
CA THR A 28 -1.54 -3.68 -33.61
C THR A 28 -0.60 -2.59 -33.09
N GLN A 29 0.42 -2.21 -33.86
CA GLN A 29 1.35 -1.14 -33.47
C GLN A 29 0.66 0.22 -33.32
N LYS A 30 -0.27 0.57 -34.22
CA LYS A 30 -1.07 1.80 -34.12
C LYS A 30 -1.95 1.80 -32.87
N GLN A 31 -2.60 0.67 -32.56
CA GLN A 31 -3.41 0.54 -31.36
C GLN A 31 -2.58 0.71 -30.08
N ILE A 32 -1.40 0.08 -30.01
CA ILE A 32 -0.49 0.22 -28.87
C ILE A 32 -0.05 1.68 -28.72
N ARG A 33 0.48 2.28 -29.80
CA ARG A 33 1.07 3.62 -29.76
C ARG A 33 0.06 4.72 -29.51
N ASN A 34 -1.10 4.68 -30.18
CA ASN A 34 -2.03 5.80 -30.17
C ASN A 34 -3.11 5.69 -29.10
N THR A 35 -3.33 4.48 -28.56
CA THR A 35 -4.40 4.25 -27.58
C THR A 35 -3.86 3.73 -26.26
N ILE A 36 -3.13 2.60 -26.26
CA ILE A 36 -2.71 1.96 -25.01
C ILE A 36 -1.65 2.79 -24.29
N TRP A 37 -0.65 3.30 -25.02
CA TRP A 37 0.43 4.08 -24.44
C TRP A 37 -0.07 5.39 -23.79
N PRO A 38 -0.87 6.25 -24.46
CA PRO A 38 -1.36 7.48 -23.84
C PRO A 38 -2.30 7.20 -22.68
N GLU A 39 -3.20 6.22 -22.79
CA GLU A 39 -4.09 5.85 -21.68
C GLU A 39 -3.28 5.34 -20.46
N THR A 40 -2.18 4.61 -20.69
CA THR A 40 -1.28 4.14 -19.62
C THR A 40 -0.52 5.29 -18.97
N GLU A 41 -0.04 6.25 -19.77
CA GLU A 41 0.66 7.44 -19.26
C GLU A 41 -0.24 8.29 -18.38
N ILE A 42 -1.54 8.43 -18.75
CA ILE A 42 -2.53 9.13 -17.92
C ILE A 42 -2.72 8.41 -16.58
N ILE A 43 -2.87 7.08 -16.60
CA ILE A 43 -3.01 6.28 -15.36
C ILE A 43 -1.77 6.43 -14.48
N GLN A 44 -0.58 6.37 -15.07
CA GLN A 44 0.69 6.55 -14.37
C GLN A 44 0.78 7.93 -13.72
N LYS A 45 0.50 9.01 -14.47
CA LYS A 45 0.48 10.38 -13.94
C LYS A 45 -0.53 10.55 -12.82
N SER A 46 -1.73 9.97 -12.98
CA SER A 46 -2.77 10.00 -11.95
C SER A 46 -2.32 9.28 -10.68
N LEU A 47 -1.65 8.14 -10.80
CA LEU A 47 -1.13 7.39 -9.65
C LEU A 47 -0.03 8.17 -8.93
N ILE A 48 0.94 8.72 -9.66
CA ILE A 48 2.01 9.54 -9.09
C ILE A 48 1.41 10.75 -8.37
N ASN A 49 0.45 11.44 -9.00
CA ASN A 49 -0.22 12.58 -8.38
C ASN A 49 -0.96 12.18 -7.10
N HIS A 50 -1.65 11.02 -7.11
CA HIS A 50 -2.31 10.49 -5.92
C HIS A 50 -1.31 10.24 -4.79
N ILE A 51 -0.21 9.54 -5.06
CA ILE A 51 0.85 9.26 -4.08
C ILE A 51 1.45 10.56 -3.52
N ASN A 52 1.75 11.52 -4.38
CA ASN A 52 2.30 12.81 -3.96
C ASN A 52 1.32 13.61 -3.09
N ASN A 53 0.03 13.60 -3.43
CA ASN A 53 -1.00 14.20 -2.58
C ASN A 53 -1.06 13.52 -1.20
N LYS A 54 -0.92 12.19 -1.13
CA LYS A 54 -0.85 11.47 0.14
C LYS A 54 0.39 11.83 0.95
N ARG A 55 1.55 12.03 0.29
CA ARG A 55 2.78 12.52 0.95
C ARG A 55 2.65 13.95 1.49
N ASN A 56 1.95 14.83 0.76
CA ASN A 56 1.71 16.20 1.20
C ASN A 56 0.83 16.26 2.46
N LEU A 57 -0.14 15.35 2.58
CA LEU A 57 -1.00 15.25 3.76
C LEU A 57 -0.26 14.68 4.98
N PHE A 58 0.73 13.80 4.76
CA PHE A 58 1.49 13.19 5.83
C PHE A 58 2.98 13.11 5.48
N THR A 59 3.75 14.08 5.98
CA THR A 59 5.17 14.28 5.64
C THR A 59 6.07 13.07 5.96
N ARG A 60 5.67 12.17 6.86
CA ARG A 60 6.50 10.98 7.12
C ARG A 60 6.41 9.92 6.01
N PHE A 61 5.45 10.01 5.09
CA PHE A 61 5.41 9.14 3.91
C PHE A 61 6.51 9.43 2.89
N TYR A 62 7.28 10.51 3.04
CA TYR A 62 8.48 10.75 2.24
C TYR A 62 9.59 9.73 2.51
N PHE A 63 9.58 9.06 3.68
CA PHE A 63 10.54 7.99 4.01
C PHE A 63 10.19 6.65 3.36
N LEU A 64 9.00 6.53 2.76
CA LEU A 64 8.56 5.32 2.07
C LEU A 64 8.82 5.42 0.57
N SER A 65 9.30 4.32 -0.02
CA SER A 65 9.31 4.15 -1.48
C SER A 65 7.88 4.18 -2.05
N ASP A 66 7.71 4.55 -3.31
CA ASP A 66 6.39 4.58 -3.97
C ASP A 66 5.68 3.21 -3.89
N VAL A 67 6.45 2.11 -4.04
CA VAL A 67 5.94 0.74 -3.95
C VAL A 67 5.48 0.42 -2.53
N THR A 68 6.28 0.76 -1.52
CA THR A 68 5.93 0.51 -0.11
C THR A 68 4.73 1.34 0.33
N LEU A 69 4.66 2.59 -0.11
CA LEU A 69 3.55 3.49 0.17
C LEU A 69 2.26 3.00 -0.50
N CYS A 70 2.31 2.55 -1.75
CA CYS A 70 1.16 1.92 -2.40
C CYS A 70 0.68 0.69 -1.63
N LYS A 71 1.58 -0.19 -1.19
CA LYS A 71 1.23 -1.35 -0.35
C LYS A 71 0.55 -0.93 0.96
N PHE A 72 1.07 0.11 1.59
CA PHE A 72 0.52 0.67 2.82
C PHE A 72 -0.85 1.34 2.60
N LEU A 73 -1.04 2.06 1.50
CA LEU A 73 -2.33 2.66 1.15
C LEU A 73 -3.35 1.61 0.71
N SER A 74 -2.88 0.47 0.18
CA SER A 74 -3.70 -0.67 -0.18
C SER A 74 -3.98 -1.63 0.98
N LEU A 75 -3.73 -1.22 2.24
CA LEU A 75 -4.11 -2.03 3.39
C LEU A 75 -5.62 -2.33 3.30
N GLN A 76 -5.94 -3.62 3.31
CA GLN A 76 -7.32 -4.09 3.15
C GLN A 76 -7.88 -4.44 4.52
N SER A 77 -9.16 -4.11 4.70
CA SER A 77 -9.90 -4.38 5.92
C SER A 77 -10.55 -5.77 5.95
N ASP A 78 -10.38 -6.57 4.88
CA ASP A 78 -10.94 -7.91 4.74
C ASP A 78 -10.15 -8.95 5.52
N THR A 79 -10.86 -9.83 6.24
CA THR A 79 -10.30 -10.84 7.16
C THR A 79 -9.27 -11.76 6.51
N GLN A 80 -9.44 -12.06 5.21
CA GLN A 80 -8.52 -12.90 4.43
C GLN A 80 -7.15 -12.26 4.19
N TYR A 81 -7.07 -10.93 4.24
CA TYR A 81 -5.86 -10.15 3.93
C TYR A 81 -5.29 -9.41 5.15
N ILE A 82 -5.84 -9.65 6.35
CA ILE A 82 -5.37 -9.01 7.58
C ILE A 82 -3.91 -9.38 7.88
N GLU A 83 -3.48 -10.61 7.65
CA GLU A 83 -2.09 -11.01 7.91
C GLU A 83 -1.09 -10.28 7.03
N GLN A 84 -1.43 -10.14 5.74
CA GLN A 84 -0.64 -9.33 4.80
C GLN A 84 -0.64 -7.86 5.23
N SER A 85 -1.77 -7.36 5.73
CA SER A 85 -1.88 -5.98 6.22
C SER A 85 -1.01 -5.72 7.45
N ILE A 86 -0.96 -6.67 8.40
CA ILE A 86 -0.06 -6.63 9.55
C ILE A 86 1.40 -6.69 9.10
N GLN A 87 1.72 -7.54 8.13
CA GLN A 87 3.08 -7.67 7.61
C GLN A 87 3.54 -6.35 6.97
N VAL A 88 2.72 -5.78 6.09
CA VAL A 88 3.00 -4.48 5.45
C VAL A 88 3.13 -3.37 6.50
N ALA A 89 2.29 -3.36 7.53
CA ALA A 89 2.41 -2.42 8.64
C ALA A 89 3.74 -2.62 9.40
N ASN A 90 4.14 -3.85 9.71
CA ASN A 90 5.41 -4.14 10.37
C ASN A 90 6.65 -3.77 9.53
N GLU A 91 6.57 -3.89 8.20
CA GLU A 91 7.66 -3.50 7.30
C GLU A 91 7.73 -1.98 7.11
N SER A 92 6.59 -1.29 7.10
CA SER A 92 6.50 0.15 6.85
C SER A 92 6.75 1.00 8.10
N ILE A 93 6.32 0.56 9.28
CA ILE A 93 6.42 1.34 10.52
C ILE A 93 7.86 1.70 10.90
N PRO A 94 8.85 0.79 10.87
CA PRO A 94 10.25 1.12 11.18
C PRO A 94 10.88 2.15 10.23
N LEU A 95 10.32 2.31 9.02
CA LEU A 95 10.75 3.31 8.05
C LEU A 95 10.14 4.69 8.33
N ILE A 96 8.98 4.73 8.97
CA ILE A 96 8.24 5.96 9.31
C ILE A 96 8.62 6.45 10.72
N PHE A 97 9.05 5.53 11.59
CA PHE A 97 9.30 5.75 13.01
C PHE A 97 10.63 5.16 13.45
N ASP A 98 11.58 6.04 13.81
CA ASP A 98 12.95 5.63 14.11
C ASP A 98 13.10 4.71 15.33
N ASN A 99 12.24 4.81 16.34
CA ASN A 99 12.38 4.01 17.57
C ASN A 99 11.48 2.77 17.61
N MET A 100 10.72 2.49 16.54
CA MET A 100 9.83 1.32 16.50
C MET A 100 10.45 0.18 15.70
N GLN A 101 10.26 -1.05 16.17
CA GLN A 101 10.73 -2.25 15.50
C GLN A 101 9.57 -3.14 15.03
N LYS A 102 8.61 -3.44 15.91
CA LYS A 102 7.50 -4.36 15.62
C LYS A 102 6.21 -3.92 16.28
N LEU A 103 5.10 -4.25 15.64
CA LEU A 103 3.75 -4.09 16.14
C LEU A 103 3.29 -5.36 16.86
N VAL A 104 2.66 -5.20 18.02
CA VAL A 104 2.02 -6.29 18.76
C VAL A 104 0.53 -6.25 18.47
N VAL A 105 0.05 -7.29 17.82
CA VAL A 105 -1.33 -7.42 17.38
C VAL A 105 -1.99 -8.55 18.16
N ASP A 106 -3.17 -8.28 18.68
CA ASP A 106 -4.05 -9.27 19.28
C ASP A 106 -5.10 -9.72 18.27
N LYS A 107 -5.26 -11.04 18.12
CA LYS A 107 -6.16 -11.68 17.17
C LYS A 107 -7.24 -12.41 17.95
N ASP A 108 -8.40 -11.77 18.10
CA ASP A 108 -9.63 -12.45 18.50
C ASP A 108 -10.39 -12.93 17.26
N ASP A 109 -11.20 -13.99 17.38
CA ASP A 109 -11.96 -14.67 16.31
C ASP A 109 -12.78 -13.74 15.39
N LYS A 110 -13.03 -12.48 15.79
CA LYS A 110 -13.77 -11.49 15.00
C LYS A 110 -13.08 -10.13 14.87
N LYS A 111 -11.99 -9.88 15.58
CA LYS A 111 -11.35 -8.55 15.65
C LYS A 111 -9.85 -8.68 15.75
N VAL A 112 -9.16 -7.96 14.87
CA VAL A 112 -7.71 -7.83 14.91
C VAL A 112 -7.38 -6.41 15.33
N ASN A 113 -6.81 -6.30 16.53
CA ASN A 113 -6.51 -5.02 17.16
C ASN A 113 -5.01 -4.92 17.40
N LEU A 114 -4.46 -3.75 17.11
CA LEU A 114 -3.12 -3.40 17.55
C LEU A 114 -3.16 -3.04 19.04
N VAL A 115 -2.39 -3.74 19.88
CA VAL A 115 -2.41 -3.60 21.34
C VAL A 115 -1.08 -3.13 21.92
N GLY A 116 -0.02 -3.10 21.11
CA GLY A 116 1.28 -2.65 21.59
C GLY A 116 2.30 -2.46 20.48
N ILE A 117 3.46 -1.94 20.88
CA ILE A 117 4.61 -1.68 20.02
C ILE A 117 5.85 -2.16 20.76
N ILE A 118 6.80 -2.72 20.03
CA ILE A 118 8.13 -3.08 20.51
C ILE A 118 9.13 -2.09 19.91
N SER A 119 9.90 -1.44 20.77
CA SER A 119 10.97 -0.52 20.38
C SER A 119 12.20 -1.27 19.87
N LYS A 120 13.14 -0.56 19.24
CA LYS A 120 14.43 -1.14 18.84
C LYS A 120 15.28 -1.61 20.02
N ASP A 121 15.06 -1.02 21.19
CA ASP A 121 15.72 -1.39 22.45
C ASP A 121 15.03 -2.58 23.15
N GLY A 122 13.96 -3.12 22.56
CA GLY A 122 13.21 -4.25 23.10
C GLY A 122 12.14 -3.86 24.13
N GLU A 123 11.93 -2.57 24.37
CA GLU A 123 10.89 -2.08 25.28
C GLU A 123 9.51 -2.25 24.65
N ARG A 124 8.54 -2.67 25.47
CA ARG A 124 7.16 -2.84 25.02
C ARG A 124 6.30 -1.69 25.54
N LEU A 125 5.75 -0.90 24.61
CA LEU A 125 4.73 0.08 24.90
C LEU A 125 3.35 -0.55 24.67
N SER A 126 2.54 -0.66 25.73
CA SER A 126 1.13 -1.04 25.63
C SER A 126 0.30 0.17 25.24
N ILE A 127 -0.55 0.03 24.22
CA ILE A 127 -1.41 1.11 23.71
C ILE A 127 -2.87 0.69 23.76
N LYS A 128 -3.78 1.67 23.71
CA LYS A 128 -5.22 1.41 23.59
C LYS A 128 -5.48 0.61 22.30
N PRO A 129 -6.36 -0.41 22.30
CA PRO A 129 -6.59 -1.26 21.14
C PRO A 129 -7.05 -0.46 19.91
N ILE A 130 -6.30 -0.52 18.81
CA ILE A 130 -6.67 0.14 17.54
C ILE A 130 -7.12 -0.91 16.53
N PRO A 131 -8.34 -0.81 15.99
CA PRO A 131 -8.82 -1.76 14.99
C PRO A 131 -8.07 -1.56 13.66
N LEU A 132 -7.58 -2.65 13.08
CA LEU A 132 -6.93 -2.66 11.76
C LEU A 132 -7.90 -2.44 10.57
N LYS A 133 -9.20 -2.29 10.85
CA LYS A 133 -10.25 -2.13 9.83
C LYS A 133 -10.33 -0.73 9.20
N LEU A 134 -9.58 0.23 9.73
CA LEU A 134 -9.62 1.63 9.29
C LEU A 134 -8.91 1.82 7.94
N VAL A 135 -9.28 2.87 7.21
CA VAL A 135 -8.51 3.34 6.04
C VAL A 135 -7.10 3.69 6.50
N ALA A 136 -6.07 3.34 5.72
CA ALA A 136 -4.66 3.47 6.09
C ALA A 136 -4.29 4.84 6.71
N GLU A 137 -4.84 5.93 6.18
CA GLU A 137 -4.61 7.30 6.70
C GLU A 137 -5.22 7.52 8.08
N GLN A 138 -6.47 7.10 8.26
CA GLN A 138 -7.14 7.22 9.56
C GLN A 138 -6.47 6.31 10.59
N TRP A 139 -6.03 5.14 10.16
CA TRP A 139 -5.31 4.20 11.00
C TRP A 139 -4.00 4.80 11.49
N ILE A 140 -3.15 5.35 10.61
CA ILE A 140 -1.87 5.92 11.02
C ILE A 140 -2.01 7.17 11.89
N GLN A 141 -3.04 7.99 11.63
CA GLN A 141 -3.33 9.17 12.44
C GLN A 141 -3.81 8.75 13.85
N THR A 142 -4.70 7.77 13.95
CA THR A 142 -5.16 7.23 15.23
C THR A 142 -4.00 6.59 15.99
N PHE A 143 -3.16 5.82 15.30
CA PHE A 143 -1.97 5.21 15.86
C PHE A 143 -1.01 6.24 16.47
N LEU A 144 -0.75 7.33 15.77
CA LEU A 144 0.08 8.44 16.29
C LEU A 144 -0.47 9.05 17.56
N ILE A 145 -1.77 9.34 17.59
CA ILE A 145 -2.43 9.93 18.76
C ILE A 145 -2.33 8.97 19.94
N CYS A 146 -2.64 7.68 19.74
CA CYS A 146 -2.56 6.68 20.79
C CYS A 146 -1.14 6.53 21.36
N ILE A 147 -0.10 6.56 20.51
CA ILE A 147 1.29 6.52 21.00
C ILE A 147 1.60 7.75 21.85
N GLN A 148 1.24 8.95 21.37
CA GLN A 148 1.50 10.18 22.10
C GLN A 148 0.78 10.21 23.44
N ASP A 149 -0.46 9.74 23.49
CA ASP A 149 -1.24 9.68 24.73
C ASP A 149 -0.68 8.64 25.69
N SER A 150 -0.33 7.44 25.21
CA SER A 150 0.29 6.41 26.04
C SER A 150 1.65 6.83 26.61
N LEU A 151 2.47 7.54 25.84
CA LEU A 151 3.74 8.08 26.35
C LEU A 151 3.53 9.17 27.40
N LYS A 152 2.54 10.06 27.22
CA LYS A 152 2.19 11.06 28.23
C LYS A 152 1.70 10.42 29.52
N GLU A 153 0.81 9.43 29.42
CA GLU A 153 0.27 8.69 30.58
C GLU A 153 1.38 7.97 31.39
N GLN A 154 2.51 7.62 30.77
CA GLN A 154 3.64 6.96 31.47
C GLN A 154 4.65 7.93 32.11
N THR A 155 4.65 9.20 31.70
CA THR A 155 5.58 10.22 32.22
C THR A 155 5.07 10.97 33.45
N PHE A 156 3.85 10.71 33.89
CA PHE A 156 3.22 11.25 35.11
C PHE A 156 2.88 10.12 36.08
#